data_AF-A0A2K3JU85-F1
#
_entry.id   AF-A0A2K3JU85-F1
#
_cell.length_a   1.000
_cell.length_b   1.000
_cell.length_c   1.000
_cell.angle_alpha   90.00
_cell.angle_beta   90.00
_cell.angle_gamma   90.00
#
_symmetry.space_group_name_H-M   'P 1'
#
loop_
_entity.id
_entity.type
_entity.pdbx_description
1 polymer ?
#
loop_
_entity_poly.entity_id
_entity_poly.type
_entity_poly.pdbx_seq_one_letter_code
_entity_poly.pdbx_strand_id
1 'polypeptide(L)'
;DDESLSSASINSGLASKKGYIPRRLVIGNDEYVRIGNGNQLIRDPKKRTRKLANEKVRRSLHTARQWLARKQKYCQFFTRFGKCNKDDGGKCPYIHDPSKIVVCTKFLKGLCSTPNCKLTHKVL
;
A
#
# COMPACT_ATOMS: atom_id res chain seq x y z
N ASP A 1 10.38 -24.67 -83.25
CA ASP A 1 10.43 -25.62 -82.11
C ASP A 1 11.56 -25.20 -81.20
N ASP A 2 11.21 -24.43 -80.18
CA ASP A 2 12.11 -23.80 -79.22
C ASP A 2 11.98 -24.59 -77.90
N GLU A 3 13.05 -25.26 -77.50
CA GLU A 3 13.17 -25.94 -76.21
C GLU A 3 14.64 -25.79 -75.78
N SER A 4 14.87 -25.07 -74.69
CA SER A 4 15.96 -25.34 -73.74
C SER A 4 15.86 -24.43 -72.53
N LEU A 5 15.77 -25.10 -71.38
CA LEU A 5 15.55 -24.58 -70.04
C LEU A 5 16.77 -23.89 -69.41
N SER A 6 16.43 -22.98 -68.49
CA SER A 6 17.05 -22.72 -67.18
C SER A 6 18.31 -21.85 -67.07
N SER A 7 18.20 -20.81 -66.24
CA SER A 7 19.03 -20.68 -65.05
C SER A 7 18.36 -19.73 -64.04
N ALA A 8 17.89 -20.31 -62.94
CA ALA A 8 17.34 -19.58 -61.80
C ALA A 8 18.44 -18.75 -61.12
N SER A 9 18.25 -17.43 -61.07
CA SER A 9 19.02 -16.56 -60.18
C SER A 9 18.14 -16.15 -59.01
N ILE A 10 18.33 -16.84 -57.89
CA ILE A 10 17.78 -16.48 -56.59
C ILE A 10 18.49 -15.20 -56.15
N ASN A 11 17.90 -14.04 -56.44
CA ASN A 11 18.28 -12.81 -55.79
C ASN A 11 17.55 -12.74 -54.45
N SER A 12 18.21 -13.29 -53.43
CA SER A 12 17.91 -13.08 -52.01
C SER A 12 17.92 -11.59 -51.69
N GLY A 13 16.76 -10.96 -51.86
CA GLY A 13 16.49 -9.63 -51.35
C GLY A 13 16.75 -9.64 -49.84
N LEU A 14 17.76 -8.90 -49.42
CA LEU A 14 18.10 -8.66 -48.03
C LEU A 14 16.89 -8.01 -47.36
N ALA A 15 16.00 -8.82 -46.79
CA ALA A 15 14.91 -8.33 -45.97
C ALA A 15 15.57 -7.67 -44.76
N SER A 16 15.72 -6.34 -44.82
CA SER A 16 16.11 -5.49 -43.70
C SER A 16 15.25 -5.92 -42.51
N LYS A 17 15.80 -6.73 -41.61
CA LYS A 17 15.12 -7.16 -40.40
C LYS A 17 14.84 -5.88 -39.64
N LYS A 18 13.63 -5.32 -39.79
CA LYS A 18 13.19 -4.15 -39.02
C LYS A 18 13.39 -4.53 -37.56
N GLY A 19 14.39 -3.94 -36.92
CA GLY A 19 14.71 -4.22 -35.53
C GLY A 19 13.43 -4.09 -34.72
N TYR A 20 13.13 -5.11 -33.91
CA TYR A 20 11.97 -5.04 -33.04
C TYR A 20 12.17 -3.90 -32.03
N ILE A 21 11.38 -2.84 -32.17
CA ILE A 21 11.39 -1.73 -31.22
C ILE A 21 10.27 -1.94 -30.21
N PRO A 22 10.58 -2.19 -28.93
CA PRO A 22 9.59 -2.43 -27.91
C PRO A 22 8.73 -1.19 -27.69
N ARG A 23 7.45 -1.39 -27.36
CA ARG A 23 6.52 -0.28 -27.07
C ARG A 23 6.94 0.56 -25.87
N ARG A 24 7.62 -0.06 -24.90
CA ARG A 24 8.20 0.59 -23.72
C ARG A 24 9.61 0.07 -23.50
N LEU A 25 10.51 0.96 -23.15
CA LEU A 25 11.89 0.63 -22.83
C LEU A 25 12.32 1.45 -21.62
N VAL A 26 13.09 0.85 -20.72
CA VAL A 26 13.71 1.55 -19.60
C VAL A 26 15.21 1.60 -19.86
N ILE A 27 15.77 2.80 -19.92
CA ILE A 27 17.22 3.03 -20.02
C ILE A 27 17.63 3.79 -18.75
N GLY A 28 18.39 3.13 -17.89
CA GLY A 28 18.69 3.64 -16.55
C GLY A 28 17.40 3.85 -15.72
N ASN A 29 17.16 5.08 -15.27
CA ASN A 29 15.98 5.43 -14.48
C ASN A 29 14.84 6.03 -15.32
N ASP A 30 14.99 6.08 -16.64
CA ASP A 30 14.05 6.73 -17.54
C ASP A 30 13.26 5.75 -18.40
N GLU A 31 11.95 5.94 -18.41
CA GLU A 31 11.00 5.13 -19.18
C GLU A 31 10.69 5.88 -20.47
N TYR A 32 10.89 5.20 -21.57
CA TYR A 32 10.66 5.67 -22.92
C TYR A 32 9.49 4.91 -23.52
N VAL A 33 8.60 5.62 -24.20
CA VAL A 33 7.40 5.06 -24.80
C VAL A 33 7.38 5.40 -26.29
N ARG A 34 7.04 4.39 -27.11
CA ARG A 34 6.85 4.54 -28.55
C ARG A 34 5.54 5.27 -28.81
N ILE A 35 5.58 6.34 -29.60
CA ILE A 35 4.38 7.06 -30.02
C ILE A 35 4.01 6.62 -31.44
N GLY A 36 2.82 6.03 -31.58
CA GLY A 36 2.31 5.54 -32.87
C GLY A 36 3.11 4.39 -33.48
N ASN A 37 3.09 4.30 -34.81
CA ASN A 37 3.75 3.24 -35.59
C ASN A 37 5.18 3.60 -36.02
N GLY A 38 5.69 4.78 -35.63
CA GLY A 38 7.06 5.21 -35.92
C GLY A 38 8.11 4.52 -35.05
N ASN A 39 9.39 4.75 -35.32
CA ASN A 39 10.51 4.12 -34.58
C ASN A 39 11.03 4.99 -33.42
N GLN A 40 10.39 6.12 -33.14
CA GLN A 40 10.85 7.08 -32.14
C GLN A 40 10.38 6.71 -30.73
N LEU A 41 11.31 6.81 -29.77
CA LEU A 41 11.08 6.61 -28.35
C LEU A 41 11.23 7.94 -27.62
N ILE A 42 10.18 8.38 -26.94
CA ILE A 42 10.15 9.64 -26.20
C ILE A 42 10.05 9.33 -24.71
N ARG A 43 10.71 10.13 -23.87
CA ARG A 43 10.56 10.07 -22.40
C ARG A 43 9.08 10.23 -22.06
N ASP A 44 8.50 9.31 -21.30
CA ASP A 44 7.07 9.33 -21.00
C ASP A 44 6.66 10.69 -20.38
N PRO A 45 5.91 11.55 -21.10
CA PRO A 45 5.53 12.87 -20.61
C PRO A 45 4.61 12.76 -19.39
N LYS A 46 3.91 11.63 -19.24
CA LYS A 46 3.00 11.36 -18.11
C LYS A 46 3.73 10.82 -16.89
N LYS A 47 5.05 10.56 -16.95
CA LYS A 47 5.82 10.01 -15.82
C LYS A 47 5.71 10.87 -14.57
N ARG A 48 5.83 12.20 -14.70
CA ARG A 48 5.73 13.13 -13.55
C ARG A 48 4.33 13.10 -12.94
N THR A 49 3.29 13.20 -13.77
CA THR A 49 1.89 13.15 -13.32
C THR A 49 1.55 11.80 -12.68
N ARG A 50 2.00 10.68 -13.26
CA ARG A 50 1.86 9.33 -12.69
C ARG A 50 2.53 9.23 -11.32
N LYS A 51 3.75 9.76 -11.17
CA LYS A 51 4.45 9.78 -9.87
C LYS A 51 3.67 10.55 -8.80
N LEU A 52 3.16 11.74 -9.13
CA LEU A 52 2.36 12.55 -8.22
C LEU A 52 1.04 11.87 -7.84
N ALA A 53 0.34 11.29 -8.82
CA ALA A 53 -0.88 10.53 -8.58
C ALA A 53 -0.62 9.32 -7.66
N ASN A 54 0.42 8.54 -7.95
CA ASN A 54 0.82 7.40 -7.11
C ASN A 54 1.23 7.81 -5.70
N GLU A 55 1.86 8.98 -5.54
CA GLU A 55 2.17 9.51 -4.22
C GLU A 55 0.92 9.82 -3.41
N LYS A 56 -0.10 10.44 -4.01
CA LYS A 56 -1.37 10.72 -3.33
C LYS A 56 -2.07 9.44 -2.89
N VAL A 57 -2.10 8.43 -3.74
CA VAL A 57 -2.64 7.09 -3.41
C VAL A 57 -1.85 6.47 -2.24
N ARG A 58 -0.52 6.51 -2.30
CA ARG A 58 0.34 5.95 -1.24
C ARG A 58 0.13 6.65 0.10
N ARG A 59 0.04 7.99 0.11
CA ARG A 59 -0.23 8.78 1.32
C ARG A 59 -1.60 8.41 1.91
N SER A 60 -2.63 8.32 1.08
CA SER A 60 -3.97 7.90 1.50
C SER A 60 -3.96 6.51 2.15
N LEU A 61 -3.35 5.53 1.48
CA LEU A 61 -3.24 4.16 1.98
C LEU A 61 -2.43 4.09 3.28
N HIS A 62 -1.34 4.85 3.37
CA HIS A 62 -0.53 4.92 4.58
C HIS A 62 -1.34 5.44 5.77
N THR A 63 -2.10 6.53 5.58
CA THR A 63 -3.00 7.06 6.61
C THR A 63 -4.03 6.01 7.01
N ALA A 64 -4.74 5.38 6.05
CA ALA A 64 -5.73 4.34 6.33
C ALA A 64 -5.14 3.15 7.13
N ARG A 65 -3.95 2.68 6.75
CA ARG A 65 -3.22 1.62 7.48
C ARG A 65 -2.84 2.05 8.89
N GLN A 66 -2.36 3.28 9.09
CA GLN A 66 -2.07 3.80 10.42
C GLN A 66 -3.33 3.85 11.30
N TRP A 67 -4.46 4.28 10.75
CA TRP A 67 -5.74 4.29 11.47
C TRP A 67 -6.16 2.89 11.89
N LEU A 68 -6.05 1.89 11.00
CA LEU A 68 -6.33 0.50 11.33
C LEU A 68 -5.38 -0.05 12.40
N ALA A 69 -4.09 0.23 12.30
CA ALA A 69 -3.10 -0.21 13.28
C ALA A 69 -3.36 0.39 14.68
N ARG A 70 -3.86 1.63 14.77
CA ARG A 70 -4.27 2.23 16.05
C ARG A 70 -5.52 1.56 16.62
N LYS A 71 -6.50 1.21 15.77
CA LYS A 71 -7.71 0.47 16.16
C LYS A 71 -7.43 -0.91 16.74
N GLN A 72 -6.30 -1.53 16.40
CA GLN A 72 -5.92 -2.83 16.97
C GLN A 72 -5.24 -2.73 18.35
N LYS A 73 -4.90 -1.53 18.83
CA LYS A 73 -4.26 -1.34 20.14
C LYS A 73 -5.29 -1.03 21.21
N TYR A 74 -5.02 -1.49 22.43
CA TYR A 74 -5.80 -1.12 23.60
C TYR A 74 -5.61 0.36 23.96
N CYS A 75 -6.68 0.99 24.43
CA CYS A 75 -6.65 2.38 24.87
C CYS A 75 -5.87 2.53 26.17
N GLN A 76 -4.74 3.23 26.13
CA GLN A 76 -3.89 3.43 27.30
C GLN A 76 -4.60 4.14 28.47
N PHE A 77 -5.57 4.99 28.20
CA PHE A 77 -6.34 5.68 29.24
C PHE A 77 -7.32 4.73 29.91
N PHE A 78 -8.08 3.97 29.11
CA PHE A 78 -9.02 2.99 29.62
C PHE A 78 -8.32 1.88 30.40
N THR A 79 -7.23 1.32 29.85
CA THR A 79 -6.49 0.25 30.54
C THR A 79 -5.87 0.72 31.86
N ARG A 80 -5.45 1.98 31.98
CA ARG A 80 -4.83 2.49 33.22
C ARG A 80 -5.82 3.04 34.25
N PHE A 81 -6.90 3.68 33.81
CA PHE A 81 -7.79 4.43 34.70
C PHE A 81 -9.21 3.88 34.75
N GLY A 82 -9.54 2.89 33.90
CA GLY A 82 -10.90 2.37 33.76
C GLY A 82 -11.89 3.35 33.13
N LYS A 83 -11.40 4.49 32.62
CA LYS A 83 -12.21 5.51 31.96
C LYS A 83 -11.41 6.17 30.84
N CYS A 84 -12.10 6.55 29.77
CA CYS A 84 -11.50 7.31 28.68
C CYS A 84 -12.43 8.47 28.30
N ASN A 85 -11.93 9.70 28.33
CA ASN A 85 -12.71 10.90 27.98
C ASN A 85 -13.19 10.91 26.52
N LYS A 86 -12.66 10.02 25.67
CA LYS A 86 -13.06 9.87 24.26
C LYS A 86 -14.23 8.88 24.09
N ASP A 87 -14.56 8.13 25.14
CA ASP A 87 -15.64 7.16 25.15
C ASP A 87 -17.00 7.81 25.37
N ASP A 88 -17.05 8.85 26.21
CA ASP A 88 -18.27 9.63 26.48
C ASP A 88 -18.84 10.31 25.23
N GLY A 89 -18.05 10.42 24.15
CA GLY A 89 -18.44 10.90 22.83
C GLY A 89 -18.39 9.85 21.70
N GLY A 90 -18.22 8.56 22.03
CA GLY A 90 -18.28 7.43 21.09
C GLY A 90 -17.17 7.36 20.03
N LYS A 91 -16.03 8.05 20.22
CA LYS A 91 -15.01 8.24 19.18
C LYS A 91 -13.61 7.84 19.61
N CYS A 92 -13.47 6.95 20.60
CA CYS A 92 -12.15 6.41 20.89
C CYS A 92 -11.70 5.48 19.75
N PRO A 93 -10.56 5.73 19.08
CA PRO A 93 -10.08 4.89 18.00
C PRO A 93 -9.33 3.65 18.52
N TYR A 94 -9.32 3.37 19.82
CA TYR A 94 -8.56 2.29 20.46
C TYR A 94 -9.53 1.34 21.19
N ILE A 95 -9.10 0.10 21.44
CA ILE A 95 -9.95 -0.94 22.06
C ILE A 95 -10.12 -0.68 23.57
N HIS A 96 -11.37 -0.73 24.05
CA HIS A 96 -11.73 -0.70 25.46
C HIS A 96 -12.13 -2.10 25.92
N ASP A 97 -11.17 -2.85 26.47
CA ASP A 97 -11.42 -4.19 27.03
C ASP A 97 -11.34 -4.12 28.57
N PRO A 98 -12.46 -4.31 29.30
CA PRO A 98 -12.49 -4.29 30.76
C PRO A 98 -11.56 -5.33 31.40
N SER A 99 -11.28 -6.42 30.68
CA SER A 99 -10.44 -7.53 31.14
C SER A 99 -8.96 -7.17 31.20
N LYS A 100 -8.54 -6.11 30.49
CA LYS A 100 -7.15 -5.63 30.37
C LYS A 100 -6.91 -4.34 31.14
N ILE A 101 -7.84 -3.92 31.99
CA ILE A 101 -7.66 -2.79 32.90
C ILE A 101 -6.72 -3.21 34.05
N VAL A 102 -5.94 -2.26 34.57
CA VAL A 102 -5.09 -2.46 35.74
C VAL A 102 -5.90 -2.88 36.98
N VAL A 103 -5.25 -3.66 37.84
CA VAL A 103 -5.82 -4.07 39.13
C VAL A 103 -5.97 -2.86 40.04
N CYS A 104 -7.09 -2.79 40.75
CA CYS A 104 -7.36 -1.74 41.72
C CYS A 104 -6.33 -1.80 42.86
N THR A 105 -5.49 -0.77 42.97
CA THR A 105 -4.48 -0.69 44.03
C THR A 105 -5.11 -0.58 45.43
N LYS A 106 -6.32 -0.03 45.55
CA LYS A 106 -7.07 0.01 46.81
C LYS A 106 -7.58 -1.37 47.21
N PHE A 107 -8.01 -2.17 46.23
CA PHE A 107 -8.41 -3.56 46.45
C PHE A 107 -7.24 -4.40 46.94
N LEU A 108 -6.05 -4.25 46.35
CA LEU A 108 -4.83 -4.92 46.81
C LEU A 108 -4.48 -4.60 48.28
N LYS A 109 -4.92 -3.46 48.79
CA LYS A 109 -4.75 -3.05 50.20
C LYS A 109 -5.92 -3.44 51.10
N GLY A 110 -6.94 -4.12 50.58
CA GLY A 110 -8.17 -4.44 51.31
C GLY A 110 -9.12 -3.25 51.55
N LEU A 111 -8.90 -2.11 50.89
CA LEU A 111 -9.63 -0.87 51.11
C LEU A 111 -10.74 -0.60 50.07
N CYS A 112 -11.04 -1.56 49.20
CA CYS A 112 -12.03 -1.39 48.14
C CYS A 112 -12.92 -2.63 48.03
N SER A 113 -14.19 -2.46 48.44
CA SER A 113 -15.24 -3.49 48.34
C SER A 113 -16.36 -3.07 47.39
N THR A 114 -16.18 -1.99 46.64
CA THR A 114 -17.19 -1.49 45.71
C THR A 114 -17.35 -2.48 44.53
N PRO A 115 -18.58 -2.96 44.24
CA PRO A 115 -18.80 -3.88 43.13
C PRO A 115 -18.59 -3.20 41.77
N ASN A 116 -18.91 -1.91 41.67
CA ASN A 116 -18.73 -1.09 40.46
C ASN A 116 -17.39 -0.32 40.46
N CYS A 117 -16.29 -1.00 40.82
CA CYS A 117 -14.97 -0.38 40.72
C CYS A 117 -14.58 -0.17 39.26
N LYS A 118 -13.95 0.98 38.96
CA LYS A 118 -13.45 1.28 37.60
C LYS A 118 -12.24 0.43 37.21
N LEU A 119 -11.56 -0.13 38.21
CA LEU A 119 -10.37 -0.97 38.05
C LEU A 119 -10.73 -2.42 38.41
N THR A 120 -9.94 -3.38 37.92
CA THR A 120 -10.28 -4.80 38.13
C THR A 120 -9.97 -5.21 39.57
N HIS A 121 -10.85 -6.01 40.19
CA HIS A 121 -10.60 -6.70 41.46
C HIS A 121 -10.15 -8.15 41.24
N LYS A 122 -9.79 -8.50 40.00
CA LYS A 122 -9.26 -9.81 39.65
C LYS A 122 -7.75 -9.78 39.75
N VAL A 123 -7.20 -10.52 40.71
CA VAL A 123 -5.76 -10.82 40.75
C VAL A 123 -5.50 -11.92 39.72
N LEU A 124 -4.56 -11.68 38.81
CA LEU A 124 -4.07 -12.68 37.85
C LEU A 124 -3.02 -13.57 38.51
#